data_AF-A0A7K2Q3C2-F1
#
_entry.id   AF-A0A7K2Q3C2-F1
#
_cell.length_a   1.000
_cell.length_b   1.000
_cell.length_c   1.000
_cell.angle_alpha   90.00
_cell.angle_beta   90.00
_cell.angle_gamma   90.00
#
_symmetry.space_group_name_H-M   'P 1'
#
loop_
_entity.id
_entity.type
_entity.pdbx_description
1 polymer ?
#
loop_
_entity_poly.entity_id
_entity_poly.type
_entity_poly.pdbx_seq_one_letter_code
_entity_poly.pdbx_strand_id
1 'polypeptide(L)'
;MLIAGWSPVGRRSARADRRPVNPACRRVESSSLSLLGLVRQVAGVEEYWFRRVMAGEDVRRHYRSVADPASDFTGAVADPAAVADAWATWRAEVAFADGLVAGAVRLDVVGQGGEEPLELREVLVHMIEAYARHNGHADFLRERIVGRVGRWGEFVGRKWMGGAGASGAVSPRSGSG
;
A
#
# COMPACT_ATOMS: atom_id res chain seq x y z
N MET A 1 -2.11 -2.88 -22.88
CA MET A 1 -2.35 -4.15 -22.17
C MET A 1 -3.05 -3.80 -20.86
N LEU A 2 -4.38 -3.94 -20.83
CA LEU A 2 -5.21 -3.64 -19.67
C LEU A 2 -5.25 -4.89 -18.80
N ILE A 3 -4.67 -4.83 -17.59
CA ILE A 3 -4.68 -5.96 -16.66
C ILE A 3 -6.13 -6.16 -16.21
N ALA A 4 -6.69 -7.30 -16.60
CA ALA A 4 -8.05 -7.73 -16.33
C ALA A 4 -8.20 -8.04 -14.84
N GLY A 5 -8.95 -7.20 -14.13
CA GLY A 5 -9.30 -7.40 -12.72
C GLY A 5 -10.47 -6.53 -12.27
N TRP A 6 -11.24 -5.99 -13.20
CA TRP A 6 -12.39 -5.14 -12.92
C TRP A 6 -13.64 -5.77 -13.51
N SER A 7 -14.35 -6.52 -12.68
CA SER A 7 -15.72 -6.94 -12.99
C SER A 7 -16.68 -5.76 -12.71
N PRO A 8 -17.46 -5.27 -13.70
CA PRO A 8 -18.40 -4.19 -13.46
C PRO A 8 -19.63 -4.78 -12.78
N VAL A 9 -19.66 -4.76 -11.44
CA VAL A 9 -20.90 -5.03 -10.71
C VAL A 9 -21.90 -3.94 -11.08
N GLY A 10 -22.95 -4.36 -11.79
CA GLY A 10 -24.00 -3.50 -12.30
C GLY A 10 -24.70 -2.72 -11.19
N ARG A 11 -24.52 -1.40 -11.18
CA ARG A 11 -25.44 -0.49 -10.51
C ARG A 11 -26.48 -0.01 -11.51
N ARG A 12 -27.69 -0.54 -11.43
CA ARG A 12 -28.88 0.17 -11.93
C ARG A 12 -29.09 1.39 -11.04
N SER A 13 -28.55 2.54 -11.44
CA SER A 13 -28.92 3.82 -10.83
C SER A 13 -30.22 4.33 -11.43
N ALA A 14 -31.22 4.53 -10.58
CA ALA A 14 -32.42 5.29 -10.91
C ALA A 14 -32.04 6.64 -11.53
N ARG A 15 -32.75 7.06 -12.59
CA ARG A 15 -32.59 8.37 -13.22
C ARG A 15 -32.95 9.46 -12.21
N ALA A 16 -31.94 10.07 -11.61
CA ALA A 16 -32.09 11.35 -10.90
C ALA A 16 -32.01 12.50 -11.91
N ASP A 17 -32.84 13.52 -11.68
CA ASP A 17 -32.90 14.81 -12.37
C ASP A 17 -31.49 15.38 -12.63
N ARG A 18 -31.12 15.52 -13.91
CA ARG A 18 -29.81 16.02 -14.35
C ARG A 18 -29.90 17.52 -14.61
N ARG A 19 -29.94 18.33 -13.56
CA ARG A 19 -29.43 19.69 -13.68
C ARG A 19 -27.91 19.63 -13.89
N PRO A 20 -27.32 20.43 -14.78
CA PRO A 20 -25.87 20.48 -14.95
C PRO A 20 -25.24 21.03 -13.66
N VAL A 21 -24.69 20.13 -12.84
CA VAL A 21 -23.91 20.50 -11.67
C VAL A 21 -22.47 20.70 -12.15
N ASN A 22 -21.86 21.85 -11.88
CA ASN A 22 -20.46 22.08 -12.23
C ASN A 22 -19.56 21.10 -11.45
N PRO A 23 -18.91 20.12 -12.09
CA PRO A 23 -18.10 19.12 -11.41
C PRO A 23 -16.82 19.72 -10.79
N ALA A 24 -16.39 20.92 -11.22
CA ALA A 24 -15.15 21.54 -10.80
C ALA A 24 -15.06 21.86 -9.30
N CYS A 25 -16.20 22.04 -8.62
CA CYS A 25 -16.24 22.38 -7.19
C CYS A 25 -16.84 21.26 -6.32
N ARG A 26 -17.10 20.08 -6.88
CA ARG A 26 -17.82 19.02 -6.17
C ARG A 26 -16.87 18.21 -5.29
N ARG A 27 -17.18 18.13 -3.99
CA ARG A 27 -16.53 17.21 -3.05
C ARG A 27 -17.18 15.83 -3.12
N VAL A 28 -16.41 14.80 -2.84
CA VAL A 28 -16.88 13.41 -2.77
C VAL A 28 -17.66 13.20 -1.47
N GLU A 29 -18.78 12.48 -1.53
CA GLU A 29 -19.53 12.06 -0.34
C GLU A 29 -18.67 11.13 0.55
N SER A 30 -19.00 11.01 1.84
CA SER A 30 -18.24 10.16 2.75
C SER A 30 -18.27 8.68 2.32
N SER A 31 -17.12 8.16 1.91
CA SER A 31 -16.89 6.73 1.67
C SER A 31 -16.69 5.97 2.98
N SER A 32 -16.81 4.64 2.95
CA SER A 32 -16.42 3.72 4.05
C SER A 32 -14.90 3.59 4.22
N LEU A 33 -14.12 4.30 3.41
CA LEU A 33 -12.67 4.36 3.47
C LEU A 33 -12.17 4.76 4.88
N SER A 34 -11.26 3.96 5.43
CA SER A 34 -10.63 4.21 6.74
C SER A 34 -9.14 3.84 6.70
N LEU A 35 -8.33 4.42 7.60
CA LEU A 35 -6.90 4.09 7.68
C LEU A 35 -6.68 2.62 8.05
N LEU A 36 -7.47 2.08 8.98
CA LEU A 36 -7.43 0.65 9.32
C LEU A 36 -7.78 -0.22 8.11
N GLY A 37 -8.84 0.13 7.38
CA GLY A 37 -9.22 -0.60 6.17
C GLY A 37 -8.17 -0.53 5.08
N LEU A 38 -7.43 0.58 4.96
CA LEU A 38 -6.30 0.68 4.02
C LEU A 38 -5.15 -0.26 4.40
N VAL A 39 -4.82 -0.41 5.69
CA VAL A 39 -3.79 -1.37 6.14
C VAL A 39 -4.21 -2.81 5.83
N ARG A 40 -5.48 -3.16 6.10
CA ARG A 40 -6.05 -4.47 5.76
C ARG A 40 -6.02 -4.73 4.24
N GLN A 41 -6.38 -3.72 3.46
CA GLN A 41 -6.37 -3.78 2.00
C GLN A 41 -4.96 -4.05 1.46
N VAL A 42 -3.92 -3.33 1.92
CA VAL A 42 -2.55 -3.56 1.43
C VAL A 42 -1.99 -4.90 1.90
N ALA A 43 -2.36 -5.39 3.09
CA ALA A 43 -2.02 -6.75 3.51
C ALA A 43 -2.61 -7.81 2.55
N GLY A 44 -3.86 -7.65 2.13
CA GLY A 44 -4.49 -8.55 1.16
C GLY A 44 -3.90 -8.45 -0.25
N VAL A 45 -3.39 -7.27 -0.65
CA VAL A 45 -2.69 -7.08 -1.92
C VAL A 45 -1.35 -7.83 -1.90
N GLU A 46 -0.57 -7.70 -0.83
CA GLU A 46 0.68 -8.46 -0.63
C GLU A 46 0.42 -9.98 -0.66
N GLU A 47 -0.55 -10.45 0.12
CA GLU A 47 -0.96 -11.87 0.18
C GLU A 47 -1.30 -12.40 -1.22
N TYR A 48 -2.14 -11.67 -1.97
CA TYR A 48 -2.58 -12.12 -3.28
C TYR A 48 -1.42 -12.23 -4.28
N TRP A 49 -0.61 -11.18 -4.40
CA TRP A 49 0.43 -11.14 -5.43
C TRP A 49 1.63 -12.02 -5.09
N PHE A 50 2.11 -12.03 -3.86
CA PHE A 50 3.29 -12.80 -3.53
C PHE A 50 2.97 -14.26 -3.16
N ARG A 51 1.95 -14.52 -2.34
CA ARG A 51 1.62 -15.92 -1.98
C ARG A 51 0.91 -16.65 -3.10
N ARG A 52 -0.18 -16.09 -3.61
CA ARG A 52 -1.03 -16.81 -4.57
C ARG A 52 -0.49 -16.75 -5.99
N VAL A 53 -0.08 -15.58 -6.46
CA VAL A 53 0.40 -15.43 -7.85
C VAL A 53 1.85 -15.87 -7.98
N MET A 54 2.78 -15.31 -7.19
CA MET A 54 4.19 -15.68 -7.34
C MET A 54 4.51 -17.08 -6.79
N ALA A 55 4.11 -17.39 -5.56
CA ALA A 55 4.42 -18.68 -4.92
C ALA A 55 3.41 -19.80 -5.21
N GLY A 56 2.24 -19.51 -5.80
CA GLY A 56 1.23 -20.51 -6.09
C GLY A 56 0.54 -21.11 -4.86
N GLU A 57 0.65 -20.47 -3.70
CA GLU A 57 0.07 -20.97 -2.45
C GLU A 57 -1.46 -20.75 -2.42
N ASP A 58 -2.21 -21.80 -2.05
CA ASP A 58 -3.63 -21.70 -1.73
C ASP A 58 -3.82 -21.29 -0.26
N VAL A 59 -3.62 -20.00 0.01
CA VAL A 59 -3.85 -19.42 1.34
C VAL A 59 -5.27 -18.88 1.48
N ARG A 60 -5.78 -18.83 2.71
CA ARG A 60 -7.04 -18.14 3.02
C ARG A 60 -6.83 -16.62 3.00
N ARG A 61 -7.78 -15.87 2.44
CA ARG A 61 -7.77 -14.40 2.48
C ARG A 61 -7.87 -13.89 3.92
N HIS A 62 -7.01 -12.95 4.29
CA HIS A 62 -7.01 -12.36 5.64
C HIS A 62 -8.32 -11.65 5.99
N TYR A 63 -8.70 -10.66 5.17
CA TYR A 63 -9.83 -9.76 5.47
C TYR A 63 -10.94 -9.81 4.43
N ARG A 64 -10.61 -10.19 3.18
CA ARG A 64 -11.54 -10.17 2.06
C ARG A 64 -12.34 -11.46 1.95
N SER A 65 -13.66 -11.35 2.04
CA SER A 65 -14.59 -12.45 1.74
C SER A 65 -15.09 -12.43 0.30
N VAL A 66 -15.60 -13.57 -0.19
CA VAL A 66 -16.28 -13.65 -1.49
C VAL A 66 -17.62 -12.90 -1.47
N ALA A 67 -18.30 -12.89 -0.32
CA ALA A 67 -19.60 -12.27 -0.15
C ALA A 67 -19.56 -10.73 -0.10
N ASP A 68 -18.47 -10.16 0.43
CA ASP A 68 -18.25 -8.71 0.48
C ASP A 68 -16.83 -8.35 -0.02
N PRO A 69 -16.69 -7.95 -1.29
CA PRO A 69 -15.40 -7.52 -1.85
C PRO A 69 -14.81 -6.27 -1.20
N ALA A 70 -15.60 -5.51 -0.42
CA ALA A 70 -15.16 -4.34 0.33
C ALA A 70 -14.97 -4.62 1.83
N SER A 71 -14.97 -5.91 2.24
CA SER A 71 -14.85 -6.32 3.65
C SER A 71 -13.57 -5.85 4.33
N ASP A 72 -12.54 -5.51 3.57
CA ASP A 72 -11.34 -4.84 4.06
C ASP A 72 -11.68 -3.52 4.80
N PHE A 73 -12.76 -2.85 4.40
CA PHE A 73 -13.25 -1.57 4.97
C PHE A 73 -14.49 -1.73 5.85
N THR A 74 -15.20 -2.86 5.76
CA THR A 74 -16.36 -3.17 6.60
C THR A 74 -15.92 -3.53 8.02
N GLY A 75 -16.60 -3.02 9.05
CA GLY A 75 -16.29 -3.34 10.44
C GLY A 75 -14.92 -2.82 10.91
N ALA A 76 -14.36 -1.81 10.25
CA ALA A 76 -13.19 -1.09 10.72
C ALA A 76 -13.56 -0.26 11.96
N VAL A 77 -13.45 -0.87 13.13
CA VAL A 77 -13.66 -0.23 14.44
C VAL A 77 -12.30 0.22 14.98
N ALA A 78 -12.26 1.36 15.68
CA ALA A 78 -11.06 1.90 16.33
C ALA A 78 -10.65 1.10 17.59
N ASP A 79 -10.64 -0.23 17.48
CA ASP A 79 -10.15 -1.15 18.50
C ASP A 79 -8.62 -1.28 18.37
N PRO A 80 -7.83 -0.96 19.42
CA PRO A 80 -6.38 -1.11 19.40
C PRO A 80 -5.90 -2.52 19.04
N ALA A 81 -6.63 -3.57 19.44
CA ALA A 81 -6.27 -4.95 19.11
C ALA A 81 -6.40 -5.20 17.61
N ALA A 82 -7.52 -4.78 17.00
CA ALA A 82 -7.73 -4.87 15.56
C ALA A 82 -6.71 -4.06 14.73
N VAL A 83 -6.24 -2.91 15.26
CA VAL A 83 -5.18 -2.13 14.63
C VAL A 83 -3.84 -2.86 14.70
N ALA A 84 -3.47 -3.38 15.87
CA ALA A 84 -2.23 -4.12 16.07
C ALA A 84 -2.17 -5.37 15.19
N ASP A 85 -3.28 -6.10 15.10
CA ASP A 85 -3.46 -7.27 14.24
C ASP A 85 -3.24 -6.91 12.76
N ALA A 86 -3.95 -5.91 12.23
CA ALA A 86 -3.81 -5.47 10.84
C ALA A 86 -2.36 -5.11 10.48
N TRP A 87 -1.66 -4.40 11.36
CA TRP A 87 -0.25 -4.08 11.18
C TRP A 87 0.66 -5.30 11.25
N ALA A 88 0.36 -6.28 12.12
CA ALA A 88 1.12 -7.52 12.22
C ALA A 88 0.92 -8.38 10.97
N THR A 89 -0.31 -8.54 10.49
CA THR A 89 -0.62 -9.23 9.24
C THR A 89 0.12 -8.60 8.07
N TRP A 90 0.01 -7.28 7.89
CA TRP A 90 0.69 -6.59 6.80
C TRP A 90 2.21 -6.80 6.84
N ARG A 91 2.84 -6.67 8.00
CA ARG A 91 4.29 -6.91 8.14
C ARG A 91 4.69 -8.34 7.82
N ALA A 92 3.86 -9.32 8.18
CA ALA A 92 4.13 -10.72 7.87
C ALA A 92 4.08 -10.99 6.35
N GLU A 93 3.13 -10.38 5.65
CA GLU A 93 3.04 -10.48 4.19
C GLU A 93 4.18 -9.76 3.48
N VAL A 94 4.58 -8.57 3.96
CA VAL A 94 5.78 -7.87 3.45
C VAL A 94 7.04 -8.70 3.67
N ALA A 95 7.22 -9.30 4.85
CA ALA A 95 8.39 -10.14 5.13
C ALA A 95 8.44 -11.38 4.22
N PHE A 96 7.29 -11.95 3.88
CA PHE A 96 7.21 -13.04 2.90
C PHE A 96 7.60 -12.55 1.50
N ALA A 97 7.04 -11.43 1.05
CA ALA A 97 7.36 -10.81 -0.23
C ALA A 97 8.86 -10.50 -0.36
N ASP A 98 9.46 -9.89 0.67
CA ASP A 98 10.89 -9.57 0.74
C ASP A 98 11.75 -10.83 0.62
N GLY A 99 11.38 -11.91 1.34
CA GLY A 99 12.07 -13.20 1.25
C GLY A 99 12.01 -13.82 -0.14
N LEU A 100 10.83 -13.77 -0.78
CA LEU A 100 10.63 -14.27 -2.14
C LEU A 100 11.46 -13.48 -3.15
N VAL A 101 11.42 -12.13 -3.07
CA VAL A 101 12.17 -11.25 -3.97
C VAL A 101 13.67 -11.42 -3.78
N ALA A 102 14.15 -11.49 -2.53
CA ALA A 102 15.57 -11.71 -2.24
C ALA A 102 16.08 -13.07 -2.70
N GLY A 103 15.23 -14.10 -2.73
CA GLY A 103 15.55 -15.42 -3.24
C GLY A 103 15.51 -15.54 -4.77
N ALA A 104 14.93 -14.57 -5.48
CA ALA A 104 14.82 -14.62 -6.93
C ALA A 104 16.14 -14.26 -7.61
N VAL A 105 16.67 -15.19 -8.42
CA VAL A 105 17.92 -14.97 -9.19
C VAL A 105 17.74 -13.92 -10.29
N ARG A 106 16.52 -13.81 -10.84
CA ARG A 106 16.16 -12.87 -11.91
C ARG A 106 14.73 -12.37 -11.72
N LEU A 107 14.41 -11.25 -12.37
CA LEU A 107 13.07 -10.64 -12.31
C LEU A 107 12.13 -11.11 -13.42
N ASP A 108 12.57 -12.02 -14.29
CA ASP A 108 11.76 -12.72 -15.31
C ASP A 108 11.23 -14.08 -14.85
N VAL A 109 11.36 -14.38 -13.55
CA VAL A 109 10.70 -15.54 -12.94
C VAL A 109 9.18 -15.37 -13.07
N VAL A 110 8.55 -16.35 -13.68
CA VAL A 110 7.09 -16.42 -13.84
C VAL A 110 6.46 -17.01 -12.58
N GLY A 111 5.40 -16.38 -12.09
CA GLY A 111 4.62 -16.85 -10.95
C GLY A 111 4.01 -18.23 -11.18
N GLN A 112 3.82 -18.97 -10.08
CA GLN A 112 3.30 -20.34 -10.11
C GLN A 112 1.78 -20.42 -9.94
N GLY A 113 1.10 -19.28 -9.72
CA GLY A 113 -0.35 -19.19 -9.64
C GLY A 113 -0.91 -17.98 -10.39
N GLY A 114 -2.24 -17.90 -10.48
CA GLY A 114 -2.95 -16.95 -11.32
C GLY A 114 -3.49 -17.57 -12.61
N GLU A 115 -4.37 -16.85 -13.30
CA GLU A 115 -4.96 -17.30 -14.58
C GLU A 115 -4.02 -17.10 -15.77
N GLU A 116 -3.14 -16.09 -15.67
CA GLU A 116 -2.20 -15.70 -16.73
C GLU A 116 -0.76 -15.66 -16.19
N PRO A 117 0.25 -16.04 -16.99
CA PRO A 117 1.64 -16.00 -16.58
C PRO A 117 2.10 -14.55 -16.40
N LEU A 118 2.49 -14.20 -15.17
CA LEU A 118 3.05 -12.89 -14.82
C LEU A 118 4.47 -13.06 -14.28
N GLU A 119 5.36 -12.18 -14.72
CA GLU A 119 6.74 -12.16 -14.24
C GLU A 119 6.90 -11.30 -12.98
N LEU A 120 7.89 -11.63 -12.15
CA LEU A 120 8.17 -10.91 -10.91
C LEU A 120 8.30 -9.40 -11.12
N ARG A 121 8.95 -8.96 -12.21
CA ARG A 121 9.06 -7.53 -12.54
C ARG A 121 7.71 -6.84 -12.74
N GLU A 122 6.74 -7.53 -13.33
CA GLU A 122 5.40 -6.99 -13.59
C GLU A 122 4.63 -6.86 -12.28
N VAL A 123 4.74 -7.87 -11.41
CA VAL A 123 4.18 -7.83 -10.07
C VAL A 123 4.78 -6.68 -9.24
N LEU A 124 6.10 -6.48 -9.27
CA LEU A 124 6.74 -5.38 -8.54
C LEU A 124 6.28 -4.00 -9.01
N VAL A 125 6.14 -3.79 -10.33
CA VAL A 125 5.59 -2.55 -10.89
C VAL A 125 4.14 -2.34 -10.44
N HIS A 126 3.33 -3.41 -10.45
CA HIS A 126 1.97 -3.36 -9.96
C HIS A 126 1.91 -2.98 -8.47
N MET A 127 2.81 -3.52 -7.64
CA MET A 127 2.88 -3.17 -6.22
C MET A 127 3.18 -1.69 -6.01
N ILE A 128 4.09 -1.11 -6.79
CA ILE A 128 4.37 0.33 -6.74
C ILE A 128 3.10 1.15 -7.05
N GLU A 129 2.35 0.78 -8.10
CA GLU A 129 1.08 1.44 -8.44
C GLU A 129 0.05 1.30 -7.31
N ALA A 130 -0.11 0.10 -6.76
CA ALA A 130 -1.05 -0.20 -5.69
C ALA A 130 -0.75 0.64 -4.44
N TYR A 131 0.50 0.66 -3.99
CA TYR A 131 0.91 1.49 -2.85
C TYR A 131 0.75 2.98 -3.12
N ALA A 132 1.12 3.47 -4.31
CA ALA A 132 0.95 4.89 -4.65
C ALA A 132 -0.54 5.30 -4.58
N ARG A 133 -1.45 4.47 -5.11
CA ARG A 133 -2.89 4.69 -5.03
C ARG A 133 -3.39 4.72 -3.59
N HIS A 134 -2.99 3.74 -2.77
CA HIS A 134 -3.47 3.64 -1.39
C HIS A 134 -2.86 4.71 -0.46
N ASN A 135 -1.62 5.15 -0.72
CA ASN A 135 -1.00 6.25 0.00
C ASN A 135 -1.70 7.59 -0.30
N GLY A 136 -2.12 7.82 -1.55
CA GLY A 136 -2.95 9.00 -1.88
C GLY A 136 -4.27 9.02 -1.11
N HIS A 137 -4.91 7.86 -0.94
CA HIS A 137 -6.10 7.73 -0.10
C HIS A 137 -5.81 7.98 1.38
N ALA A 138 -4.69 7.47 1.90
CA ALA A 138 -4.28 7.68 3.29
C ALA A 138 -3.98 9.17 3.57
N ASP A 139 -3.39 9.88 2.61
CA ASP A 139 -3.11 11.32 2.72
C ASP A 139 -4.41 12.13 2.83
N PHE A 140 -5.42 11.85 2.02
CA PHE A 140 -6.73 12.51 2.14
C PHE A 140 -7.39 12.26 3.51
N LEU A 141 -7.30 11.03 4.03
CA LEU A 141 -7.83 10.72 5.36
C LEU A 141 -7.04 11.44 6.46
N ARG A 142 -5.71 11.47 6.36
CA ARG A 142 -4.85 12.17 7.32
C ARG A 142 -5.10 13.67 7.31
N GLU A 143 -5.27 14.28 6.14
CA GLU A 143 -5.63 15.68 6.01
C GLU A 143 -6.95 15.98 6.72
N ARG A 144 -7.96 15.12 6.54
CA ARG A 144 -9.25 15.27 7.22
C ARG A 144 -9.14 15.14 8.74
N ILE A 145 -8.30 14.23 9.25
CA ILE A 145 -8.16 13.96 10.69
C ILE A 145 -7.31 15.04 11.39
N VAL A 146 -6.20 15.44 10.78
CA VAL A 146 -5.16 16.28 11.40
C VAL A 146 -5.23 17.74 10.92
N GLY A 147 -6.02 18.05 9.89
CA GLY A 147 -6.17 19.40 9.34
C GLY A 147 -4.93 19.92 8.60
N ARG A 148 -4.00 19.04 8.22
CA ARG A 148 -2.74 19.39 7.54
C ARG A 148 -2.64 18.64 6.22
N VAL A 149 -2.50 19.39 5.13
CA VAL A 149 -2.22 18.86 3.79
C VAL A 149 -0.86 18.16 3.78
N GLY A 150 -0.75 17.03 3.06
CA GLY A 150 0.50 16.29 2.87
C GLY A 150 1.63 17.20 2.36
N ARG A 151 2.74 17.28 3.11
CA ARG A 151 3.91 18.09 2.73
C ARG A 151 4.99 17.18 2.15
N TRP A 152 5.16 17.21 0.84
CA TRP A 152 6.25 16.52 0.14
C TRP A 152 7.66 17.04 0.53
N GLY A 153 7.78 18.32 0.92
CA GLY A 153 9.08 18.98 1.15
C GLY A 153 9.77 18.70 2.49
N GLU A 154 9.03 18.28 3.53
CA GLU A 154 9.62 18.08 4.87
C GLU A 154 10.38 16.74 5.02
N PHE A 155 10.18 15.80 4.10
CA PHE A 155 10.83 14.49 4.11
C PHE A 155 12.18 14.46 3.35
N VAL A 156 12.31 15.24 2.26
CA VAL A 156 13.49 15.21 1.38
C VAL A 156 14.64 16.11 1.90
N GLY A 157 14.34 17.18 2.64
CA GLY A 157 15.32 18.20 3.00
C GLY A 157 16.31 17.86 4.13
N ARG A 158 16.03 16.86 4.99
CA ARG A 158 16.87 16.60 6.19
C ARG A 158 17.82 15.41 6.09
N LYS A 159 17.61 14.47 5.17
CA LYS A 159 18.41 13.23 5.10
C LYS A 159 19.38 13.14 3.91
N TRP A 160 19.18 13.94 2.87
CA TRP A 160 19.96 13.82 1.62
C TRP A 160 21.01 14.92 1.38
N MET A 161 20.97 16.03 2.13
CA MET A 161 21.93 17.17 1.98
C MET A 161 22.86 17.30 3.20
N GLY A 162 23.10 16.22 3.94
CA GLY A 162 23.92 16.23 5.15
C GLY A 162 24.92 15.08 5.18
N GLY A 163 25.83 15.03 4.21
CA GLY A 163 26.84 13.99 4.16
C GLY A 163 27.97 14.24 3.16
N ALA A 164 28.84 15.21 3.46
CA ALA A 164 30.25 15.17 3.02
C ALA A 164 31.12 16.16 3.81
N GLY A 165 32.05 15.62 4.60
CA GLY A 165 33.38 16.23 4.76
C GLY A 165 33.69 16.93 6.09
N ALA A 166 34.26 16.18 7.04
CA ALA A 166 35.53 16.58 7.65
C ALA A 166 36.21 15.34 8.25
N SER A 167 37.21 14.87 7.50
CA SER A 167 38.15 13.82 7.87
C SER A 167 39.05 14.26 9.03
N GLY A 168 39.31 13.30 9.92
CA GLY A 168 40.50 13.11 10.75
C GLY A 168 41.43 14.28 11.09
N ALA A 169 41.59 14.52 12.39
CA ALA A 169 42.87 14.91 12.98
C ALA A 169 43.06 14.16 14.31
N VAL A 170 43.98 13.19 14.31
CA VAL A 170 44.53 12.57 15.52
C VAL A 170 45.79 13.34 15.93
N SER A 171 45.68 13.98 17.10
CA SER A 171 46.67 14.21 18.19
C SER A 171 48.03 14.88 17.91
N PRO A 172 48.56 15.62 18.90
CA PRO A 172 49.52 14.92 19.76
C PRO A 172 49.33 15.15 21.27
N ARG A 173 49.77 14.12 21.99
CA ARG A 173 50.01 14.04 23.43
C ARG A 173 50.81 15.25 23.94
N SER A 174 50.37 15.82 25.06
CA SER A 174 51.26 16.48 26.01
C SER A 174 51.49 15.55 27.20
N GLY A 175 52.75 15.18 27.39
CA GLY A 175 53.28 14.71 28.66
C GLY A 175 54.24 15.76 29.25
N SER A 176 54.65 15.51 30.49
CA SER A 176 55.44 16.32 31.44
C SER A 176 54.62 17.34 32.24
N GLY A 177 54.68 17.38 33.57
CA GLY A 177 55.50 16.64 34.54
C GLY A 177 54.99 16.86 35.96
#